data_AF-A0A8A4ZFX3-F1
#
_entry.id   AF-A0A8A4ZFX3-F1
#
_cell.length_a   1.000
_cell.length_b   1.000
_cell.length_c   1.000
_cell.angle_alpha   90.00
_cell.angle_beta   90.00
_cell.angle_gamma   90.00
#
_symmetry.space_group_name_H-M   'P 1'
#
loop_
_entity.id
_entity.type
_entity.pdbx_description
1 polymer ?
#
loop_
_entity_poly.entity_id
_entity_poly.type
_entity_poly.pdbx_seq_one_letter_code
_entity_poly.pdbx_strand_id
1 'polypeptide(L)'
;MSTESWVVTGPQIIEIDDVAGVRVGLVRGRADVVAHDGPGVRIEVHAVDGRPLEVSLADGELRVGYAFTLRNWEGFLDTVRNVRDRDTADVHIAVPRQVSVKLGTMSAEGLLTGVRAGASVSTVSGSIVTDGTAGLLMVNTVSGDVAIRAHTGDLRLNSVSGELTASGDLGRVSANTVSAPVTLDLTGVQGAVNASTVAGDVTVRLPAERGVTVSARSVSGRVVIDGHEHKGKGQGPGQVSVELQTGDGACAITAKTVSGHLTVLRGVADHASPSDTAGAGGLL
;
A
#
# COMPACT_ATOMS: atom_id res chain seq x y z
N MET A 1 -23.77 11.55 23.15
CA MET A 1 -22.37 11.20 22.84
C MET A 1 -21.56 12.44 23.13
N SER A 2 -20.59 12.37 24.04
CA SER A 2 -19.67 13.48 24.30
C SER A 2 -18.83 13.73 23.06
N THR A 3 -18.72 14.99 22.66
CA THR A 3 -17.77 15.42 21.63
C THR A 3 -16.64 16.13 22.35
N GLU A 4 -15.42 15.62 22.17
CA GLU A 4 -14.22 16.26 22.67
C GLU A 4 -13.49 16.92 21.50
N SER A 5 -12.94 18.10 21.72
CA SER A 5 -12.29 18.89 20.67
C SER A 5 -11.17 19.74 21.25
N TRP A 6 -10.06 19.78 20.53
CA TRP A 6 -8.87 20.55 20.84
C TRP A 6 -8.42 21.32 19.61
N VAL A 7 -7.94 22.54 19.84
CA VAL A 7 -7.30 23.38 18.82
C VAL A 7 -5.83 23.50 19.20
N VAL A 8 -4.96 22.97 18.34
CA VAL A 8 -3.52 22.85 18.60
C VAL A 8 -2.75 23.83 17.71
N THR A 9 -2.04 24.76 18.33
CA THR A 9 -1.24 25.80 17.65
C THR A 9 0.27 25.58 17.78
N GLY A 10 0.70 24.53 18.49
CA GLY A 10 2.10 24.25 18.77
C GLY A 10 2.29 22.88 19.41
N PRO A 11 3.46 22.60 20.01
CA PRO A 11 3.75 21.29 20.57
C PRO A 11 2.77 20.91 21.70
N GLN A 12 2.14 19.74 21.59
CA GLN A 12 1.14 19.29 22.55
C GLN A 12 1.01 17.76 22.51
N ILE A 13 0.73 17.16 23.67
CA ILE A 13 0.41 15.73 23.80
C ILE A 13 -1.06 15.61 24.20
N ILE A 14 -1.79 14.70 23.56
CA ILE A 14 -3.20 14.41 23.84
C ILE A 14 -3.36 12.89 23.93
N GLU A 15 -3.98 12.41 25.01
CA GLU A 15 -4.28 10.99 25.23
C GLU A 15 -5.79 10.81 25.30
N ILE A 16 -6.31 9.82 24.56
CA ILE A 16 -7.75 9.63 24.35
C ILE A 16 -8.04 8.12 24.36
N ASP A 17 -8.99 7.72 25.20
CA ASP A 17 -9.47 6.33 25.27
C ASP A 17 -10.69 6.10 24.36
N ASP A 18 -11.14 4.85 24.24
CA ASP A 18 -12.36 4.45 23.54
C ASP A 18 -12.45 4.89 22.06
N VAL A 19 -11.31 4.90 21.37
CA VAL A 19 -11.22 5.20 19.93
C VAL A 19 -11.40 3.93 19.09
N ALA A 20 -12.38 3.94 18.19
CA ALA A 20 -12.63 2.84 17.25
C ALA A 20 -11.97 3.07 15.87
N GLY A 21 -11.75 4.33 15.50
CA GLY A 21 -11.09 4.71 14.25
C GLY A 21 -10.33 6.02 14.35
N VAL A 22 -9.23 6.13 13.62
CA VAL A 22 -8.42 7.35 13.54
C VAL A 22 -8.39 7.84 12.11
N ARG A 23 -8.63 9.14 11.91
CA ARG A 23 -8.51 9.84 10.65
C ARG A 23 -7.50 10.96 10.78
N VAL A 24 -6.46 10.91 9.98
CA VAL A 24 -5.39 11.90 9.91
C VAL A 24 -5.43 12.55 8.54
N GLY A 25 -5.44 13.88 8.49
CA GLY A 25 -5.51 14.64 7.24
C GLY A 25 -4.56 15.84 7.26
N LEU A 26 -3.32 15.64 6.79
CA LEU A 26 -2.30 16.68 6.74
C LEU A 26 -2.07 17.22 5.32
N VAL A 27 -1.56 18.45 5.25
CA VAL A 27 -1.21 19.10 3.99
C VAL A 27 0.28 18.94 3.71
N ARG A 28 1.14 19.42 4.62
CA ARG A 28 2.59 19.30 4.60
C ARG A 28 3.11 18.85 5.97
N GLY A 29 4.41 18.54 6.04
CA GLY A 29 5.07 18.04 7.23
C GLY A 29 5.08 16.51 7.25
N ARG A 30 4.86 15.92 8.42
CA ARG A 30 4.93 14.47 8.65
C ARG A 30 3.76 13.98 9.48
N ALA A 31 3.18 12.85 9.08
CA ALA A 31 2.22 12.08 9.86
C ALA A 31 2.74 10.66 10.07
N ASP A 32 3.17 10.34 11.29
CA ASP A 32 3.57 8.99 11.67
C ASP A 32 2.46 8.35 12.50
N VAL A 33 1.88 7.25 12.03
CA VAL A 33 0.88 6.47 12.77
C VAL A 33 1.47 5.10 13.09
N VAL A 34 1.71 4.87 14.38
CA VAL A 34 2.42 3.68 14.88
C VAL A 34 1.50 2.86 15.77
N ALA A 35 1.25 1.61 15.39
CA ALA A 35 0.41 0.74 16.18
C ALA A 35 1.14 0.14 17.40
N HIS A 36 0.49 0.12 18.56
CA HIS A 36 0.98 -0.46 19.82
C HIS A 36 -0.02 -1.45 20.43
N ASP A 37 0.43 -2.13 21.48
CA ASP A 37 -0.33 -3.15 22.21
C ASP A 37 -1.03 -2.62 23.49
N GLY A 38 -0.73 -1.38 23.91
CA GLY A 38 -1.43 -0.70 25.01
C GLY A 38 -2.84 -0.21 24.66
N PRO A 39 -3.66 0.17 25.66
CA PRO A 39 -4.95 0.81 25.45
C PRO A 39 -4.80 2.29 25.04
N GLY A 40 -5.86 2.85 24.48
CA GLY A 40 -5.97 4.28 24.17
C GLY A 40 -5.12 4.72 22.98
N VAL A 41 -5.33 5.95 22.54
CA VAL A 41 -4.58 6.62 21.47
C VAL A 41 -3.81 7.79 22.07
N ARG A 42 -2.54 7.93 21.67
CA ARG A 42 -1.69 9.06 22.06
C ARG A 42 -1.27 9.84 20.82
N ILE A 43 -1.59 11.13 20.80
CA ILE A 43 -1.18 12.07 19.77
C ILE A 43 -0.10 12.96 20.34
N GLU A 44 1.05 13.01 19.66
CA GLU A 44 2.12 13.97 19.91
C GLU A 44 2.23 14.90 18.70
N VAL A 45 1.83 16.15 18.90
CA VAL A 45 2.06 17.21 17.92
C VAL A 45 3.41 17.85 18.26
N HIS A 46 4.35 17.83 17.32
CA HIS A 46 5.69 18.40 17.50
C HIS A 46 5.80 19.82 16.95
N ALA A 47 5.11 20.10 15.85
CA ALA A 47 5.12 21.41 15.20
C ALA A 47 3.81 21.67 14.46
N VAL A 48 3.39 22.93 14.46
CA VAL A 48 2.29 23.45 13.63
C VAL A 48 2.71 24.84 13.13
N ASP A 49 2.65 25.05 11.82
CA ASP A 49 2.77 26.38 11.21
C ASP A 49 1.60 26.61 10.23
N GLY A 50 1.17 27.86 10.12
CA GLY A 50 -0.06 28.25 9.43
C GLY A 50 -1.31 28.09 10.31
N ARG A 51 -2.31 27.38 9.81
CA ARG A 51 -3.57 27.16 10.54
C ARG A 51 -3.40 26.22 11.74
N PRO A 52 -4.19 26.38 12.81
CA PRO A 52 -4.19 25.42 13.89
C PRO A 52 -4.67 24.05 13.41
N LEU A 53 -4.11 23.00 14.01
CA LEU A 53 -4.56 21.64 13.86
C LEU A 53 -5.79 21.42 14.76
N GLU A 54 -6.83 20.83 14.20
CA GLU A 54 -8.02 20.41 14.93
C GLU A 54 -7.89 18.93 15.27
N VAL A 55 -8.06 18.62 16.56
CA VAL A 55 -8.21 17.26 17.06
C VAL A 55 -9.62 17.13 17.60
N SER A 56 -10.37 16.11 17.21
CA SER A 56 -11.73 15.91 17.72
C SER A 56 -12.11 14.43 17.79
N LEU A 57 -12.86 14.06 18.82
CA LEU A 57 -13.47 12.74 18.96
C LEU A 57 -14.99 12.89 18.86
N ALA A 58 -15.58 12.19 17.89
CA ALA A 58 -17.03 12.05 17.81
C ALA A 58 -17.40 10.67 17.28
N ASP A 59 -18.36 10.02 17.92
CA ASP A 59 -18.86 8.68 17.56
C ASP A 59 -17.75 7.61 17.43
N GLY A 60 -16.74 7.68 18.29
CA GLY A 60 -15.59 6.76 18.29
C GLY A 60 -14.56 7.00 17.18
N GLU A 61 -14.76 8.01 16.32
CA GLU A 61 -13.78 8.42 15.31
C GLU A 61 -12.99 9.63 15.80
N LEU A 62 -11.69 9.42 16.03
CA LEU A 62 -10.73 10.47 16.32
C LEU A 62 -10.24 11.09 15.01
N ARG A 63 -10.36 12.40 14.88
CA ARG A 63 -9.99 13.17 13.70
C ARG A 63 -8.87 14.14 14.05
N VAL A 64 -7.79 14.12 13.28
CA VAL A 64 -6.60 14.96 13.44
C VAL A 64 -6.29 15.59 12.09
N GLY A 65 -6.38 16.91 11.97
CA GLY A 65 -6.17 17.57 10.68
C GLY A 65 -6.60 19.03 10.69
N TYR A 66 -6.81 19.61 9.52
CA TYR A 66 -7.37 20.94 9.39
C TYR A 66 -8.88 20.86 9.14
N ALA A 67 -9.63 21.88 9.54
CA ALA A 67 -11.09 21.91 9.38
C ALA A 67 -11.59 21.50 7.97
N PHE A 68 -10.83 21.85 6.92
CA PHE A 68 -11.19 21.53 5.54
C PHE A 68 -10.78 20.12 5.10
N THR A 69 -9.70 19.55 5.66
CA THR A 69 -9.29 18.17 5.35
C THR A 69 -10.20 17.14 6.03
N LEU A 70 -10.83 17.52 7.13
CA LEU A 70 -11.69 16.64 7.92
C LEU A 70 -13.14 16.56 7.41
N ARG A 71 -13.60 17.53 6.60
CA ARG A 71 -15.00 17.65 6.16
C ARG A 71 -15.46 16.61 5.13
N ASN A 72 -14.59 16.22 4.19
CA ASN A 72 -14.95 15.26 3.14
C ASN A 72 -13.77 14.36 2.78
N TRP A 73 -13.78 13.12 3.28
CA TRP A 73 -12.72 12.15 2.99
C TRP A 73 -12.71 11.70 1.53
N GLU A 74 -13.88 11.55 0.91
CA GLU A 74 -14.00 11.09 -0.48
C GLU A 74 -13.55 12.15 -1.49
N GLY A 75 -13.68 13.44 -1.14
CA GLY A 75 -13.25 14.59 -1.95
C GLY A 75 -11.95 15.25 -1.47
N PHE A 76 -11.16 14.59 -0.62
CA PHE A 76 -9.95 15.18 -0.06
C PHE A 76 -8.96 15.64 -1.15
N LEU A 77 -8.84 14.88 -2.24
CA LEU A 77 -8.00 15.24 -3.40
C LEU A 77 -8.47 16.52 -4.12
N ASP A 78 -9.78 16.81 -4.09
CA ASP A 78 -10.35 18.01 -4.73
C ASP A 78 -10.10 19.30 -3.92
N THR A 79 -9.58 19.17 -2.70
CA THR A 79 -9.47 20.27 -1.74
C THR A 79 -8.20 21.12 -1.93
N VAL A 80 -7.38 20.82 -2.96
CA VAL A 80 -6.18 21.58 -3.34
C VAL A 80 -6.43 23.10 -3.43
N ARG A 81 -7.63 23.53 -3.83
CA ARG A 81 -7.98 24.95 -3.99
C ARG A 81 -7.95 25.78 -2.69
N ASN A 82 -8.03 25.13 -1.52
CA ASN A 82 -8.10 25.78 -0.22
C ASN A 82 -6.79 25.64 0.60
N VAL A 83 -5.73 25.12 -0.02
CA VAL A 83 -4.41 24.99 0.60
C VAL A 83 -3.71 26.34 0.59
N ARG A 84 -3.27 26.80 1.77
CA ARG A 84 -2.31 27.90 1.87
C ARG A 84 -0.91 27.30 1.92
N ASP A 85 0.05 28.00 1.33
CA ASP A 85 1.41 27.46 1.14
C ASP A 85 2.16 27.18 2.46
N ARG A 86 1.67 27.70 3.59
CA ARG A 86 2.31 27.59 4.92
C ARG A 86 1.70 26.53 5.85
N ASP A 87 0.60 25.87 5.49
CA ASP A 87 -0.03 24.90 6.41
C ASP A 87 0.81 23.61 6.49
N THR A 88 1.52 23.44 7.61
CA THR A 88 2.36 22.26 7.88
C THR A 88 2.19 21.81 9.32
N ALA A 89 2.28 20.50 9.55
CA ALA A 89 2.24 19.92 10.89
C ALA A 89 3.09 18.65 10.94
N ASP A 90 3.75 18.43 12.08
CA ASP A 90 4.47 17.20 12.38
C ASP A 90 3.77 16.50 13.54
N VAL A 91 3.22 15.32 13.26
CA VAL A 91 2.36 14.58 14.19
C VAL A 91 2.79 13.12 14.27
N HIS A 92 2.99 12.64 15.49
CA HIS A 92 3.16 11.24 15.80
C HIS A 92 1.91 10.74 16.54
N ILE A 93 1.34 9.62 16.09
CA ILE A 93 0.11 9.06 16.66
C ILE A 93 0.33 7.58 16.97
N ALA A 94 0.33 7.25 18.24
CA ALA A 94 0.35 5.89 18.73
C ALA A 94 -1.10 5.38 18.82
N VAL A 95 -1.43 4.29 18.11
CA VAL A 95 -2.79 3.72 18.07
C VAL A 95 -2.82 2.25 18.48
N PRO A 96 -3.88 1.71 19.10
CA PRO A 96 -4.01 0.27 19.30
C PRO A 96 -4.11 -0.45 17.95
N ARG A 97 -3.54 -1.67 17.83
CA ARG A 97 -3.48 -2.40 16.54
C ARG A 97 -4.84 -2.66 15.89
N GLN A 98 -5.90 -2.71 16.68
CA GLN A 98 -7.27 -3.03 16.28
C GLN A 98 -8.08 -1.80 15.88
N VAL A 99 -7.48 -0.61 15.94
CA VAL A 99 -8.10 0.63 15.48
C VAL A 99 -7.90 0.78 13.97
N SER A 100 -8.98 1.07 13.26
CA SER A 100 -8.91 1.35 11.82
C SER A 100 -8.29 2.72 11.57
N VAL A 101 -7.43 2.84 10.56
CA VAL A 101 -6.72 4.10 10.28
C VAL A 101 -7.02 4.61 8.86
N LYS A 102 -7.31 5.90 8.77
CA LYS A 102 -7.40 6.67 7.53
C LYS A 102 -6.31 7.74 7.52
N LEU A 103 -5.29 7.60 6.68
CA LEU A 103 -4.17 8.54 6.58
C LEU A 103 -4.21 9.26 5.22
N GLY A 104 -4.45 10.57 5.26
CA GLY A 104 -4.56 11.43 4.09
C GLY A 104 -3.48 12.51 4.11
N THR A 105 -2.67 12.59 3.06
CA THR A 105 -1.66 13.65 2.90
C THR A 105 -1.80 14.35 1.55
N MET A 106 -1.40 15.62 1.46
CA MET A 106 -1.31 16.29 0.15
C MET A 106 0.12 16.28 -0.36
N SER A 107 1.04 16.85 0.41
CA SER A 107 2.47 16.92 0.16
C SER A 107 3.28 16.52 1.41
N ALA A 108 2.60 16.03 2.45
CA ALA A 108 3.23 15.52 3.67
C ALA A 108 3.72 14.08 3.47
N GLU A 109 4.75 13.72 4.22
CA GLU A 109 5.21 12.33 4.33
C GLU A 109 4.32 11.57 5.32
N GLY A 110 3.96 10.34 4.98
CA GLY A 110 3.15 9.47 5.82
C GLY A 110 3.89 8.18 6.18
N LEU A 111 3.84 7.79 7.45
CA LEU A 111 4.23 6.46 7.90
C LEU A 111 3.03 5.80 8.57
N LEU A 112 2.73 4.55 8.19
CA LEU A 112 1.72 3.74 8.85
C LEU A 112 2.31 2.38 9.20
N THR A 113 2.40 2.03 10.48
CA THR A 113 2.98 0.75 10.89
C THR A 113 2.12 -0.06 11.84
N GLY A 114 2.08 -1.37 11.64
CA GLY A 114 1.58 -2.35 12.61
C GLY A 114 0.05 -2.42 12.80
N VAL A 115 -0.73 -1.65 12.03
CA VAL A 115 -2.20 -1.63 12.08
C VAL A 115 -2.76 -2.94 11.50
N ARG A 116 -3.73 -3.55 12.20
CA ARG A 116 -4.30 -4.87 11.85
C ARG A 116 -5.79 -4.86 11.50
N ALA A 117 -6.51 -3.79 11.83
CA ALA A 117 -7.94 -3.67 11.52
C ALA A 117 -8.23 -3.22 10.07
N GLY A 118 -7.20 -3.10 9.24
CA GLY A 118 -7.27 -2.48 7.92
C GLY A 118 -7.06 -0.97 7.97
N ALA A 119 -6.69 -0.42 6.81
CA ALA A 119 -6.36 0.99 6.68
C ALA A 119 -6.69 1.53 5.28
N SER A 120 -6.94 2.84 5.22
CA SER A 120 -7.06 3.59 3.98
C SER A 120 -6.00 4.69 3.96
N VAL A 121 -5.24 4.75 2.88
CA VAL A 121 -4.14 5.68 2.69
C VAL A 121 -4.38 6.46 1.41
N SER A 122 -4.27 7.78 1.47
CA SER A 122 -4.49 8.65 0.33
C SER A 122 -3.43 9.75 0.27
N THR A 123 -2.79 9.95 -0.89
CA THR A 123 -1.84 11.06 -1.10
C THR A 123 -2.04 11.76 -2.45
N VAL A 124 -1.77 13.06 -2.54
CA VAL A 124 -1.71 13.76 -3.83
C VAL A 124 -0.30 13.69 -4.40
N SER A 125 0.70 14.12 -3.65
CA SER A 125 2.09 14.32 -4.07
C SER A 125 3.12 13.96 -3.00
N GLY A 126 2.68 13.66 -1.77
CA GLY A 126 3.55 13.20 -0.69
C GLY A 126 3.85 11.71 -0.80
N SER A 127 4.94 11.28 -0.18
CA SER A 127 5.33 9.87 -0.10
C SER A 127 4.68 9.19 1.10
N ILE A 128 4.23 7.95 0.93
CA ILE A 128 3.68 7.15 2.04
C ILE A 128 4.38 5.80 2.13
N VAL A 129 4.80 5.46 3.34
CA VAL A 129 5.34 4.14 3.67
C VAL A 129 4.37 3.44 4.61
N THR A 130 4.03 2.20 4.29
CA THR A 130 3.30 1.32 5.20
C THR A 130 4.16 0.09 5.51
N ASP A 131 4.19 -0.34 6.78
CA ASP A 131 5.02 -1.46 7.22
C ASP A 131 4.31 -2.35 8.24
N GLY A 132 4.29 -3.66 8.00
CA GLY A 132 3.74 -4.65 8.92
C GLY A 132 2.24 -4.48 9.16
N THR A 133 1.51 -3.99 8.16
CA THR A 133 0.05 -3.80 8.24
C THR A 133 -0.69 -5.10 7.88
N ALA A 134 -1.90 -5.27 8.39
CA ALA A 134 -2.73 -6.42 8.09
C ALA A 134 -4.21 -6.05 7.85
N GLY A 135 -4.93 -6.96 7.19
CA GLY A 135 -6.33 -6.78 6.82
C GLY A 135 -6.46 -6.15 5.43
N LEU A 136 -7.54 -5.41 5.18
CA LEU A 136 -7.72 -4.68 3.92
C LEU A 136 -6.92 -3.38 3.95
N LEU A 137 -5.98 -3.20 3.02
CA LEU A 137 -5.29 -1.95 2.77
C LEU A 137 -5.75 -1.33 1.44
N MET A 138 -6.31 -0.12 1.53
CA MET A 138 -6.71 0.67 0.36
C MET A 138 -5.78 1.86 0.19
N VAL A 139 -5.16 2.00 -0.97
CA VAL A 139 -4.21 3.07 -1.29
C VAL A 139 -4.69 3.83 -2.52
N ASN A 140 -4.76 5.15 -2.43
CA ASN A 140 -5.05 6.04 -3.55
C ASN A 140 -3.96 7.12 -3.65
N THR A 141 -3.34 7.27 -4.82
CA THR A 141 -2.36 8.33 -5.07
C THR A 141 -2.56 9.00 -6.42
N VAL A 142 -2.14 10.26 -6.56
CA VAL A 142 -2.14 10.97 -7.85
C VAL A 142 -0.74 11.03 -8.44
N SER A 143 0.25 11.52 -7.69
CA SER A 143 1.65 11.66 -8.09
C SER A 143 2.63 11.33 -6.96
N GLY A 144 2.15 10.87 -5.82
CA GLY A 144 2.98 10.48 -4.69
C GLY A 144 3.41 9.03 -4.75
N ASP A 145 4.62 8.74 -4.29
CA ASP A 145 5.16 7.38 -4.22
C ASP A 145 4.61 6.64 -2.99
N VAL A 146 4.25 5.37 -3.16
CA VAL A 146 3.78 4.54 -2.05
C VAL A 146 4.58 3.25 -1.98
N ALA A 147 5.16 3.01 -0.80
CA ALA A 147 5.88 1.79 -0.49
C ALA A 147 5.17 0.99 0.60
N ILE A 148 4.79 -0.24 0.28
CA ILE A 148 4.07 -1.15 1.17
C ILE A 148 4.97 -2.34 1.48
N ARG A 149 5.26 -2.52 2.76
CA ARG A 149 6.20 -3.52 3.26
C ARG A 149 5.52 -4.45 4.23
N ALA A 150 5.84 -5.74 4.12
CA ALA A 150 5.36 -6.80 5.01
C ALA A 150 3.84 -6.75 5.26
N HIS A 151 3.04 -6.44 4.22
CA HIS A 151 1.58 -6.42 4.36
C HIS A 151 1.03 -7.85 4.35
N THR A 152 0.00 -8.10 5.17
CA THR A 152 -0.71 -9.39 5.20
C THR A 152 -2.21 -9.18 4.97
N GLY A 153 -2.73 -9.63 3.83
CA GLY A 153 -4.15 -9.50 3.50
C GLY A 153 -4.43 -8.89 2.13
N ASP A 154 -5.63 -8.33 1.99
CA ASP A 154 -6.13 -7.82 0.71
C ASP A 154 -5.62 -6.40 0.42
N LEU A 155 -5.23 -6.17 -0.82
CA LEU A 155 -4.62 -4.91 -1.24
C LEU A 155 -5.35 -4.30 -2.43
N ARG A 156 -5.75 -3.03 -2.30
CA ARG A 156 -6.30 -2.23 -3.40
C ARG A 156 -5.45 -0.98 -3.61
N LEU A 157 -4.83 -0.87 -4.78
CA LEU A 157 -3.96 0.24 -5.17
C LEU A 157 -4.56 0.97 -6.36
N ASN A 158 -4.74 2.27 -6.24
CA ASN A 158 -5.12 3.14 -7.35
C ASN A 158 -4.10 4.27 -7.47
N SER A 159 -3.54 4.48 -8.66
CA SER A 159 -2.59 5.57 -8.91
C SER A 159 -2.79 6.21 -10.29
N VAL A 160 -2.65 7.53 -10.38
CA VAL A 160 -2.49 8.16 -11.71
C VAL A 160 -1.02 8.08 -12.15
N SER A 161 -0.11 8.52 -11.29
CA SER A 161 1.34 8.60 -11.46
C SER A 161 2.05 8.46 -10.09
N GLY A 162 3.38 8.35 -10.08
CA GLY A 162 4.14 7.99 -8.88
C GLY A 162 4.32 6.48 -8.76
N GLU A 163 5.38 6.04 -8.09
CA GLU A 163 5.73 4.62 -8.02
C GLU A 163 4.91 3.89 -6.95
N LEU A 164 4.44 2.68 -7.28
CA LEU A 164 3.78 1.78 -6.34
C LEU A 164 4.61 0.53 -6.14
N THR A 165 5.07 0.32 -4.91
CA THR A 165 5.73 -0.93 -4.51
C THR A 165 4.95 -1.60 -3.38
N ALA A 166 4.73 -2.90 -3.49
CA ALA A 166 4.10 -3.68 -2.43
C ALA A 166 4.77 -5.03 -2.22
N SER A 167 4.97 -5.40 -0.96
CA SER A 167 5.57 -6.67 -0.57
C SER A 167 4.87 -7.30 0.65
N GLY A 168 4.82 -8.62 0.69
CA GLY A 168 4.28 -9.40 1.80
C GLY A 168 3.44 -10.62 1.39
N ASP A 169 2.64 -11.13 2.33
CA ASP A 169 1.69 -12.21 2.10
C ASP A 169 0.35 -11.62 1.65
N LEU A 170 0.24 -11.37 0.35
CA LEU A 170 -0.89 -10.66 -0.22
C LEU A 170 -1.99 -11.66 -0.62
N GLY A 171 -3.21 -11.39 -0.18
CA GLY A 171 -4.40 -12.14 -0.57
C GLY A 171 -4.86 -11.75 -1.98
N ARG A 172 -5.99 -11.03 -2.06
CA ARG A 172 -6.45 -10.43 -3.32
C ARG A 172 -5.77 -9.09 -3.55
N VAL A 173 -5.08 -8.96 -4.68
CA VAL A 173 -4.45 -7.70 -5.10
C VAL A 173 -5.20 -7.12 -6.30
N SER A 174 -5.55 -5.84 -6.21
CA SER A 174 -6.08 -5.05 -7.32
C SER A 174 -5.27 -3.77 -7.46
N ALA A 175 -4.43 -3.66 -8.48
CA ALA A 175 -3.64 -2.48 -8.79
C ALA A 175 -4.12 -1.87 -10.11
N ASN A 176 -4.67 -0.65 -10.06
CA ASN A 176 -5.12 0.09 -11.23
C ASN A 176 -4.32 1.37 -11.35
N THR A 177 -3.62 1.55 -12.47
CA THR A 177 -2.86 2.77 -12.71
C THR A 177 -3.05 3.37 -14.09
N VAL A 178 -2.63 4.62 -14.29
CA VAL A 178 -2.53 5.21 -15.62
C VAL A 178 -1.10 5.09 -16.14
N SER A 179 -0.14 5.71 -15.44
CA SER A 179 1.26 5.75 -15.85
C SER A 179 2.24 5.38 -14.75
N ALA A 180 1.74 4.94 -13.58
CA ALA A 180 2.57 4.53 -12.46
C ALA A 180 3.16 3.13 -12.68
N PRO A 181 4.49 2.95 -12.51
CA PRO A 181 5.08 1.62 -12.43
C PRO A 181 4.60 0.92 -11.15
N VAL A 182 4.32 -0.37 -11.27
CA VAL A 182 3.83 -1.22 -10.18
C VAL A 182 4.76 -2.40 -9.99
N THR A 183 5.36 -2.51 -8.81
CA THR A 183 6.17 -3.66 -8.40
C THR A 183 5.47 -4.39 -7.25
N LEU A 184 5.14 -5.67 -7.47
CA LEU A 184 4.53 -6.55 -6.48
C LEU A 184 5.50 -7.68 -6.16
N ASP A 185 6.00 -7.75 -4.93
CA ASP A 185 6.88 -8.82 -4.43
C ASP A 185 6.14 -9.70 -3.42
N LEU A 186 5.64 -10.83 -3.90
CA LEU A 186 4.74 -11.68 -3.15
C LEU A 186 5.56 -12.75 -2.44
N THR A 187 5.52 -12.78 -1.11
CA THR A 187 6.10 -13.87 -0.31
C THR A 187 5.10 -15.01 -0.09
N GLY A 188 3.81 -14.68 -0.16
CA GLY A 188 2.70 -15.62 -0.21
C GLY A 188 1.60 -15.05 -1.10
N VAL A 189 0.88 -15.93 -1.78
CA VAL A 189 -0.39 -15.58 -2.43
C VAL A 189 -1.48 -16.54 -2.01
N GLN A 190 -2.56 -15.96 -1.53
CA GLN A 190 -3.85 -16.63 -1.40
C GLN A 190 -4.88 -15.90 -2.26
N GLY A 191 -4.97 -16.28 -3.54
CA GLY A 191 -6.01 -15.77 -4.43
C GLY A 191 -5.50 -15.18 -5.75
N ALA A 192 -5.97 -13.97 -6.06
CA ALA A 192 -5.85 -13.38 -7.39
C ALA A 192 -5.15 -12.02 -7.37
N VAL A 193 -4.19 -11.84 -8.28
CA VAL A 193 -3.50 -10.59 -8.54
C VAL A 193 -4.02 -10.00 -9.85
N ASN A 194 -4.62 -8.82 -9.78
CA ASN A 194 -5.09 -8.07 -10.93
C ASN A 194 -4.33 -6.76 -11.01
N ALA A 195 -3.51 -6.58 -12.04
CA ALA A 195 -2.77 -5.35 -12.30
C ALA A 195 -3.14 -4.82 -13.69
N SER A 196 -3.66 -3.58 -13.75
CA SER A 196 -4.05 -2.93 -14.99
C SER A 196 -3.45 -1.54 -15.06
N THR A 197 -2.81 -1.22 -16.17
CA THR A 197 -2.22 0.11 -16.42
C THR A 197 -2.35 0.51 -17.88
N VAL A 198 -2.14 1.79 -18.20
CA VAL A 198 -2.08 2.26 -19.59
C VAL A 198 -0.64 2.25 -20.08
N ALA A 199 0.24 2.93 -19.35
CA ALA A 199 1.63 3.15 -19.74
C ALA A 199 2.67 2.71 -18.70
N GLY A 200 2.24 2.35 -17.49
CA GLY A 200 3.15 1.89 -16.45
C GLY A 200 3.71 0.49 -16.73
N ASP A 201 4.91 0.24 -16.23
CA ASP A 201 5.48 -1.11 -16.19
C ASP A 201 4.90 -1.88 -15.01
N VAL A 202 4.63 -3.16 -15.20
CA VAL A 202 4.13 -4.04 -14.13
C VAL A 202 5.12 -5.18 -13.94
N THR A 203 5.69 -5.26 -12.74
CA THR A 203 6.55 -6.35 -12.32
C THR A 203 5.88 -7.13 -11.19
N VAL A 204 5.69 -8.42 -11.39
CA VAL A 204 5.13 -9.33 -10.37
C VAL A 204 6.14 -10.41 -10.06
N ARG A 205 6.55 -10.53 -8.80
CA ARG A 205 7.45 -11.56 -8.29
C ARG A 205 6.68 -12.50 -7.37
N LEU A 206 6.90 -13.80 -7.52
CA LEU A 206 6.15 -14.86 -6.84
C LEU A 206 7.10 -15.92 -6.27
N PRO A 207 6.70 -16.65 -5.22
CA PRO A 207 7.47 -17.81 -4.76
C PRO A 207 7.39 -18.97 -5.76
N ALA A 208 8.42 -19.81 -5.78
CA ALA A 208 8.62 -20.86 -6.77
C ALA A 208 7.60 -22.01 -6.73
N GLU A 209 7.07 -22.31 -5.55
CA GLU A 209 6.45 -23.61 -5.27
C GLU A 209 4.94 -23.68 -5.55
N ARG A 210 4.33 -22.60 -6.05
CA ARG A 210 2.87 -22.52 -6.25
C ARG A 210 2.49 -22.71 -7.71
N GLY A 211 1.39 -23.43 -7.94
CA GLY A 211 0.75 -23.40 -9.24
C GLY A 211 0.17 -22.01 -9.53
N VAL A 212 0.41 -21.52 -10.75
CA VAL A 212 0.02 -20.18 -11.17
C VAL A 212 -0.62 -20.24 -12.55
N THR A 213 -1.73 -19.51 -12.70
CA THR A 213 -2.31 -19.17 -13.99
C THR A 213 -1.98 -17.72 -14.29
N VAL A 214 -1.19 -17.47 -15.33
CA VAL A 214 -0.79 -16.13 -15.77
C VAL A 214 -1.54 -15.77 -17.05
N SER A 215 -2.28 -14.67 -17.00
CA SER A 215 -2.89 -13.99 -18.14
C SER A 215 -2.25 -12.61 -18.28
N ALA A 216 -1.26 -12.49 -19.17
CA ALA A 216 -0.58 -11.23 -19.45
C ALA A 216 -0.98 -10.70 -20.83
N ARG A 217 -1.42 -9.43 -20.90
CA ARG A 217 -1.79 -8.78 -22.15
C ARG A 217 -1.14 -7.40 -22.28
N SER A 218 -0.42 -7.19 -23.38
CA SER A 218 0.10 -5.89 -23.78
C SER A 218 -0.27 -5.56 -25.23
N VAL A 219 -0.47 -4.29 -25.55
CA VAL A 219 -0.77 -3.86 -26.94
C VAL A 219 0.49 -3.58 -27.73
N SER A 220 1.47 -2.90 -27.14
CA SER A 220 2.75 -2.59 -27.79
C SER A 220 3.98 -2.83 -26.92
N GLY A 221 3.81 -3.15 -25.63
CA GLY A 221 4.90 -3.43 -24.73
C GLY A 221 5.34 -4.90 -24.73
N ARG A 222 6.54 -5.14 -24.21
CA ARG A 222 7.11 -6.48 -24.06
C ARG A 222 6.42 -7.23 -22.91
N VAL A 223 6.29 -8.55 -23.09
CA VAL A 223 5.82 -9.46 -22.03
C VAL A 223 6.93 -10.47 -21.78
N VAL A 224 7.47 -10.47 -20.57
CA VAL A 224 8.52 -11.39 -20.13
C VAL A 224 7.98 -12.22 -18.98
N ILE A 225 8.11 -13.54 -19.09
CA ILE A 225 7.67 -14.48 -18.05
C ILE A 225 8.84 -15.43 -17.78
N ASP A 226 9.30 -15.46 -16.53
CA ASP A 226 10.47 -16.23 -16.07
C ASP A 226 11.72 -16.03 -16.95
N GLY A 227 11.97 -14.78 -17.34
CA GLY A 227 13.12 -14.42 -18.19
C GLY A 227 12.94 -14.73 -19.67
N HIS A 228 11.86 -15.37 -20.08
CA HIS A 228 11.54 -15.62 -21.49
C HIS A 228 10.65 -14.50 -22.04
N GLU A 229 11.12 -13.81 -23.08
CA GLU A 229 10.29 -12.85 -23.81
C GLU A 229 9.27 -13.60 -24.68
N HIS A 230 8.00 -13.27 -24.49
CA HIS A 230 6.91 -13.79 -25.29
C HIS A 230 6.56 -12.79 -26.39
N LYS A 231 6.59 -13.27 -27.64
CA LYS A 231 6.17 -12.50 -28.81
C LYS A 231 4.73 -12.87 -29.18
N GLY A 232 3.92 -11.87 -29.49
CA GLY A 232 2.47 -11.98 -29.57
C GLY A 232 1.92 -12.66 -30.84
N LYS A 233 0.97 -13.57 -30.62
CA LYS A 233 -0.11 -14.01 -31.53
C LYS A 233 -1.46 -13.37 -31.11
N GLY A 234 -1.48 -12.07 -30.80
CA GLY A 234 -2.71 -11.36 -30.43
C GLY A 234 -3.67 -11.17 -31.61
N GLN A 235 -4.93 -10.79 -31.35
CA GLN A 235 -5.95 -10.55 -32.40
C GLN A 235 -5.68 -9.29 -33.26
N GLY A 236 -4.61 -8.53 -32.98
CA GLY A 236 -4.22 -7.34 -33.76
C GLY A 236 -2.70 -7.13 -33.82
N PRO A 237 -2.21 -6.28 -34.74
CA PRO A 237 -0.78 -6.02 -34.91
C PRO A 237 -0.13 -5.52 -33.61
N GLY A 238 1.01 -6.11 -33.23
CA GLY A 238 1.77 -5.73 -32.04
C GLY A 238 1.24 -6.29 -30.71
N GLN A 239 -0.01 -6.78 -30.65
CA GLN A 239 -0.59 -7.29 -29.41
C GLN A 239 0.06 -8.60 -28.96
N VAL A 240 0.46 -8.63 -27.69
CA VAL A 240 0.95 -9.83 -27.00
C VAL A 240 -0.09 -10.26 -25.99
N SER A 241 -0.56 -11.51 -26.12
CA SER A 241 -1.44 -12.15 -25.15
C SER A 241 -0.83 -13.49 -24.81
N VAL A 242 -0.58 -13.73 -23.52
CA VAL A 242 0.02 -14.96 -23.02
C VAL A 242 -0.87 -15.51 -21.94
N GLU A 243 -1.31 -16.76 -22.12
CA GLU A 243 -1.97 -17.56 -21.11
C GLU A 243 -1.06 -18.75 -20.80
N LEU A 244 -0.67 -18.87 -19.54
CA LEU A 244 0.17 -19.94 -19.04
C LEU A 244 -0.46 -20.50 -17.77
N GLN A 245 -0.47 -21.81 -17.64
CA GLN A 245 -0.83 -22.47 -16.40
C GLN A 245 0.33 -23.39 -16.00
N THR A 246 0.68 -23.35 -14.73
CA THR A 246 1.68 -24.24 -14.13
C THR A 246 1.13 -24.76 -12.81
N GLY A 247 1.43 -26.01 -12.45
CA GLY A 247 0.94 -26.62 -11.22
C GLY A 247 -0.59 -26.69 -11.15
N ASP A 248 -1.13 -26.54 -9.94
CA ASP A 248 -2.56 -26.60 -9.62
C ASP A 248 -3.35 -25.32 -9.95
N GLY A 249 -2.67 -24.23 -10.34
CA GLY A 249 -3.30 -22.94 -10.62
C GLY A 249 -3.87 -22.24 -9.38
N ALA A 250 -3.35 -22.52 -8.18
CA ALA A 250 -3.82 -21.92 -6.92
C ALA A 250 -3.75 -20.38 -6.88
N CYS A 251 -2.92 -19.76 -7.72
CA CYS A 251 -2.83 -18.31 -7.87
C CYS A 251 -3.18 -17.89 -9.30
N ALA A 252 -4.11 -16.94 -9.45
CA ALA A 252 -4.44 -16.35 -10.74
C ALA A 252 -3.85 -14.94 -10.87
N ILE A 253 -3.08 -14.69 -11.92
CA ILE A 253 -2.42 -13.42 -12.19
C ILE A 253 -2.94 -12.86 -13.51
N THR A 254 -3.59 -11.72 -13.45
CA THR A 254 -4.02 -10.97 -14.62
C THR A 254 -3.26 -9.65 -14.66
N ALA A 255 -2.39 -9.49 -15.65
CA ALA A 255 -1.63 -8.27 -15.87
C ALA A 255 -1.97 -7.69 -17.25
N LYS A 256 -2.40 -6.42 -17.29
CA LYS A 256 -2.82 -5.74 -18.52
C LYS A 256 -2.15 -4.38 -18.63
N THR A 257 -1.60 -4.09 -19.79
CA THR A 257 -1.06 -2.77 -20.13
C THR A 257 -1.30 -2.44 -21.60
N VAL A 258 -1.27 -1.17 -21.97
CA VAL A 258 -1.32 -0.76 -23.38
C VAL A 258 0.10 -0.66 -23.92
N SER A 259 0.94 0.20 -23.34
CA SER A 259 2.30 0.46 -23.82
C SER A 259 3.42 0.07 -22.86
N GLY A 260 3.10 -0.21 -21.60
CA GLY A 260 4.08 -0.62 -20.59
C GLY A 260 4.60 -2.04 -20.79
N HIS A 261 5.68 -2.37 -20.08
CA HIS A 261 6.25 -3.71 -20.07
C HIS A 261 5.65 -4.54 -18.93
N LEU A 262 5.35 -5.81 -19.23
CA LEU A 262 4.88 -6.78 -18.24
C LEU A 262 6.00 -7.77 -17.97
N THR A 263 6.40 -7.87 -16.71
CA THR A 263 7.39 -8.86 -16.25
C THR A 263 6.79 -9.68 -15.12
N VAL A 264 6.72 -10.99 -15.31
CA VAL A 264 6.34 -11.94 -14.25
C VAL A 264 7.53 -12.83 -13.98
N LEU A 265 8.02 -12.83 -12.73
CA LEU A 265 9.14 -13.66 -12.30
C LEU A 265 8.68 -14.58 -11.19
N ARG A 266 8.83 -15.87 -11.39
CA ARG A 266 8.69 -16.85 -10.31
C ARG A 266 10.06 -17.12 -9.72
N GLY A 267 10.12 -17.28 -8.41
CA GLY A 267 11.31 -17.80 -7.74
C GLY A 267 11.70 -19.14 -8.37
N VAL A 268 12.99 -19.45 -8.36
CA VAL A 268 13.46 -20.79 -8.63
C VAL A 268 13.22 -21.59 -7.35
N ALA A 269 12.62 -22.78 -7.45
CA ALA A 269 12.51 -23.65 -6.29
C ALA A 269 13.94 -23.98 -5.90
N ASP A 270 14.38 -23.54 -4.71
CA ASP A 270 15.65 -23.97 -4.17
C ASP A 270 15.51 -25.49 -3.97
N HIS A 271 16.01 -26.26 -4.94
CA HIS A 271 16.22 -27.67 -4.71
C HIS A 271 17.23 -27.76 -3.59
N ALA A 272 16.72 -27.98 -2.37
CA ALA A 272 17.50 -28.30 -1.21
C ALA A 272 18.58 -29.31 -1.64
N SER A 273 19.83 -28.87 -1.57
CA SER A 273 20.97 -29.76 -1.79
C SER A 273 20.82 -30.91 -0.80
N PRO A 274 20.91 -32.19 -1.22
CA PRO A 274 20.84 -33.29 -0.28
C PRO A 274 21.96 -33.08 0.73
N SER A 275 21.59 -32.88 1.98
CA SER A 275 22.50 -32.86 3.11
C SER A 275 23.20 -34.22 3.14
N ASP A 276 24.44 -34.24 2.71
CA ASP A 276 25.34 -35.39 2.80
C ASP A 276 25.47 -35.80 4.27
N THR A 277 24.67 -36.79 4.66
CA THR A 277 24.63 -37.30 6.03
C THR A 277 25.37 -38.63 6.07
N ALA A 278 26.62 -38.53 6.51
CA ALA A 278 27.31 -39.48 7.37
C ALA A 278 27.41 -40.95 6.92
N GLY A 279 28.57 -41.28 6.35
CA GLY A 279 29.16 -42.63 6.35
C GLY A 279 30.46 -42.68 7.15
N ALA A 280 30.48 -42.20 8.39
CA ALA A 280 31.61 -42.40 9.31
C ALA A 280 31.41 -43.72 10.08
N GLY A 281 31.74 -44.85 9.42
CA GLY A 281 31.86 -46.15 10.07
C GLY A 281 33.21 -46.28 10.77
N GLY A 282 33.24 -45.97 12.07
CA GLY A 282 34.40 -46.17 12.95
C GLY A 282 34.24 -47.42 13.82
N LEU A 283 35.15 -48.37 13.60
CA LEU A 283 35.70 -49.42 14.47
C LEU A 283 34.81 -50.12 15.53
N LEU A 284 34.69 -51.44 15.34
CA LEU A 284 35.02 -52.44 16.37
C LEU A 284 36.00 -53.45 15.76
#